data_AF-A0A0A9X1D8-F1
#
_entry.id   AF-A0A0A9X1D8-F1
#
_cell.length_a   1.000
_cell.length_b   1.000
_cell.length_c   1.000
_cell.angle_alpha   90.00
_cell.angle_beta   90.00
_cell.angle_gamma   90.00
#
_symmetry.space_group_name_H-M   'P 1'
#
loop_
_entity.id
_entity.type
_entity.pdbx_description
1 polymer ?
#
loop_
_entity_poly.entity_id
_entity_poly.type
_entity_poly.pdbx_seq_one_letter_code
_entity_poly.pdbx_strand_id
1 'polypeptide(L)'
;QFDESMAMVVFVTWLKIFKFSSLSTNVSMILAAFIRARWYLIAVTGMLTVVLMGTAACAYVLLAPVMHGFETLGKGFITLIHTIPGGVNYNNYDSYHTLSNFGTIWSLLGVGTVFFLLIRVVFLNVY
;
A
#
# COMPACT_ATOMS: atom_id res chain seq x y z
N GLN A 1 17.64 23.04 8.71
CA GLN A 1 16.51 22.09 8.76
C GLN A 1 15.60 22.43 7.60
N PHE A 2 15.29 21.47 6.74
CA PHE A 2 14.28 21.68 5.71
C PHE A 2 12.93 21.79 6.43
N ASP A 3 12.23 22.90 6.27
CA ASP A 3 10.89 23.06 6.84
C ASP A 3 9.92 22.14 6.09
N GLU A 4 9.50 21.06 6.73
CA GLU A 4 8.53 20.10 6.21
C GLU A 4 7.22 20.78 5.78
N SER A 5 6.88 21.88 6.46
CA SER A 5 5.75 22.76 6.14
C SER A 5 5.90 23.43 4.77
N MET A 6 7.08 23.96 4.44
CA MET A 6 7.35 24.56 3.13
C MET A 6 7.29 23.51 2.01
N ALA A 7 7.80 22.30 2.25
CA ALA A 7 7.73 21.21 1.27
C ALA A 7 6.27 20.84 0.95
N MET A 8 5.38 20.78 1.95
CA MET A 8 3.94 20.54 1.71
C MET A 8 3.29 21.66 0.90
N VAL A 9 3.63 22.93 1.19
CA VAL A 9 3.07 24.07 0.46
C VAL A 9 3.48 24.04 -1.02
N VAL A 10 4.74 23.72 -1.30
CA VAL A 10 5.25 23.55 -2.67
C VAL A 10 4.53 22.39 -3.36
N PHE A 11 4.37 21.26 -2.69
CA PHE A 11 3.66 20.08 -3.24
C PHE A 11 2.20 20.39 -3.60
N VAL A 12 1.45 21.05 -2.70
CA VAL A 12 0.05 21.46 -2.97
C VAL A 12 -0.03 22.48 -4.10
N THR A 13 0.96 23.36 -4.21
CA THR A 13 1.03 24.33 -5.31
C THR A 13 1.26 23.64 -6.66
N TRP A 14 2.10 22.61 -6.71
CA TRP A 14 2.27 21.78 -7.89
C TRP A 14 0.97 21.05 -8.30
N LEU A 15 0.19 20.57 -7.33
CA LEU A 15 -1.11 19.94 -7.64
C LEU A 15 -2.11 20.91 -8.31
N LYS A 16 -1.97 22.23 -8.12
CA LYS A 16 -2.84 23.21 -8.81
C LYS A 16 -2.62 23.24 -10.32
N ILE A 17 -1.48 22.76 -10.83
CA ILE A 17 -1.19 22.72 -12.27
C ILE A 17 -2.18 21.82 -13.01
N PHE A 18 -2.67 20.75 -12.37
CA PHE A 18 -3.70 19.87 -12.94
C PHE A 18 -5.00 20.59 -13.30
N LYS A 19 -5.32 21.70 -12.62
CA LYS A 19 -6.47 22.55 -12.97
C LYS A 19 -6.29 23.24 -14.32
N PHE A 20 -5.06 23.51 -14.72
CA PHE A 20 -4.75 24.13 -16.02
C PHE A 20 -4.57 23.07 -17.12
N SER A 21 -4.17 21.84 -16.79
CA SER A 21 -4.06 20.74 -17.76
C SER A 21 -5.41 20.29 -18.37
N SER A 22 -6.56 20.67 -17.77
CA SER A 22 -7.89 20.40 -18.33
C SER A 22 -8.25 21.24 -19.56
N LEU A 23 -7.34 22.10 -20.03
CA LEU A 23 -7.47 22.85 -21.30
C LEU A 23 -7.53 21.93 -22.53
N SER A 24 -7.01 20.71 -22.44
CA SER A 24 -7.14 19.71 -23.50
C SER A 24 -8.34 18.78 -23.23
N THR A 25 -9.17 18.56 -24.24
CA THR A 25 -10.41 17.78 -24.13
C THR A 25 -10.18 16.35 -23.65
N ASN A 26 -9.08 15.72 -24.09
CA ASN A 26 -8.71 14.36 -23.67
C ASN A 26 -8.35 14.28 -22.18
N VAL A 27 -7.55 15.24 -21.68
CA VAL A 27 -7.16 15.28 -20.26
C VAL A 27 -8.35 15.64 -19.38
N SER A 28 -9.24 16.50 -19.86
CA SER A 28 -10.49 16.85 -19.16
C SER A 28 -11.42 15.64 -19.00
N MET A 29 -11.56 14.80 -20.04
CA MET A 29 -12.35 13.56 -19.95
C MET A 29 -11.76 12.56 -18.95
N ILE A 30 -10.43 12.39 -18.93
CA ILE A 30 -9.76 11.52 -17.96
C ILE A 30 -9.98 12.04 -16.54
N LEU A 31 -9.78 13.35 -16.31
CA LEU A 31 -9.98 13.96 -14.99
C LEU A 31 -11.44 13.81 -14.51
N ALA A 32 -12.40 14.00 -15.41
CA ALA A 32 -13.82 13.82 -15.12
C ALA A 32 -14.17 12.36 -14.76
N ALA A 33 -13.54 11.38 -15.41
CA ALA A 33 -13.71 9.96 -15.07
C ALA A 33 -13.19 9.65 -13.65
N PHE A 34 -11.99 10.13 -13.30
CA PHE A 34 -11.44 9.99 -11.95
C PHE A 34 -12.32 10.68 -10.89
N ILE A 35 -12.84 11.88 -11.18
CA ILE A 35 -13.73 12.60 -10.26
C ILE A 35 -15.04 11.84 -10.03
N ARG A 36 -15.61 11.20 -11.06
CA ARG A 36 -16.81 10.37 -10.91
C ARG A 36 -16.52 9.08 -10.14
N ALA A 37 -15.37 8.46 -10.36
CA ALA A 37 -14.93 7.25 -9.67
C ALA A 37 -14.50 7.49 -8.21
N ARG A 38 -14.39 8.75 -7.75
CA ARG A 38 -13.84 9.10 -6.43
C ARG A 38 -14.46 8.34 -5.26
N TRP A 39 -15.78 8.15 -5.25
CA TRP A 39 -16.48 7.51 -4.15
C TRP A 39 -16.22 6.00 -4.11
N TYR A 40 -16.17 5.38 -5.29
CA TYR A 40 -15.79 3.98 -5.43
C TYR A 40 -14.34 3.77 -5.00
N LEU A 41 -13.41 4.63 -5.43
CA LEU A 41 -12.00 4.58 -5.03
C LEU A 41 -11.82 4.74 -3.52
N ILE A 42 -12.56 5.66 -2.88
CA ILE A 42 -12.52 5.84 -1.42
C ILE A 42 -13.03 4.58 -0.71
N ALA A 43 -14.17 4.02 -1.13
CA ALA A 43 -14.74 2.82 -0.52
C ALA A 43 -13.79 1.61 -0.64
N VAL A 44 -13.22 1.42 -1.85
CA VAL A 44 -12.21 0.40 -2.14
C VAL A 44 -10.97 0.58 -1.25
N THR A 45 -10.47 1.81 -1.15
CA THR A 45 -9.29 2.13 -0.33
C THR A 45 -9.56 1.83 1.14
N GLY A 46 -10.76 2.14 1.64
CA GLY A 46 -11.18 1.82 3.01
C GLY A 46 -11.19 0.30 3.26
N MET A 47 -11.81 -0.47 2.37
CA MET A 47 -11.83 -1.94 2.48
C MET A 47 -10.41 -2.53 2.45
N LEU A 48 -9.56 -2.05 1.55
CA LEU A 48 -8.17 -2.48 1.47
C LEU A 48 -7.39 -2.14 2.74
N THR A 49 -7.58 -0.94 3.29
CA THR A 49 -6.90 -0.52 4.52
C THR A 49 -7.26 -1.42 5.70
N VAL A 50 -8.53 -1.83 5.81
CA VAL A 50 -8.98 -2.78 6.84
C VAL A 50 -8.31 -4.15 6.67
N VAL A 51 -8.26 -4.66 5.44
CA VAL A 51 -7.57 -5.94 5.15
C VAL A 51 -6.07 -5.84 5.48
N LEU A 52 -5.41 -4.76 5.05
CA LEU A 52 -4.00 -4.53 5.33
C LEU A 52 -3.73 -4.43 6.84
N MET A 53 -4.53 -3.68 7.59
CA MET A 53 -4.42 -3.61 9.05
C MET A 53 -4.65 -4.97 9.72
N GLY A 54 -5.63 -5.75 9.24
CA GLY A 54 -5.85 -7.12 9.72
C GLY A 54 -4.63 -8.01 9.49
N THR A 55 -4.05 -7.98 8.28
CA THR A 55 -2.83 -8.73 7.97
C THR A 55 -1.61 -8.22 8.75
N ALA A 56 -1.53 -6.92 9.03
CA ALA A 56 -0.48 -6.32 9.86
C ALA A 56 -0.56 -6.79 11.31
N ALA A 57 -1.78 -6.89 11.85
CA ALA A 57 -2.01 -7.40 13.20
C ALA A 57 -1.65 -8.89 13.32
N CYS A 58 -2.02 -9.71 12.33
CA CYS A 58 -1.59 -11.11 12.28
C CYS A 58 -0.06 -11.24 12.17
N ALA A 59 0.57 -10.44 11.29
CA ALA A 59 2.03 -10.43 11.14
C ALA A 59 2.74 -9.96 12.41
N TYR A 60 2.18 -8.99 13.13
CA TYR A 60 2.69 -8.55 14.42
C TYR A 60 2.69 -9.70 15.43
N VAL A 61 1.56 -10.38 15.62
CA VAL A 61 1.48 -11.49 16.59
C VAL A 61 2.42 -12.64 16.23
N LEU A 62 2.57 -12.93 14.92
CA LEU A 62 3.30 -14.10 14.44
C LEU A 62 4.80 -13.86 14.19
N LEU A 63 5.19 -12.65 13.81
CA LEU A 63 6.53 -12.31 13.31
C LEU A 63 7.26 -11.24 14.12
N ALA A 64 6.60 -10.57 15.08
CA ALA A 64 7.24 -9.57 15.94
C ALA A 64 8.53 -10.05 16.63
N PRO A 65 8.67 -11.29 17.13
CA PRO A 65 9.90 -11.70 17.81
C PRO A 65 11.07 -11.99 16.85
N VAL A 66 10.83 -12.13 15.54
CA VAL A 66 11.83 -12.59 14.55
C VAL A 66 12.18 -11.51 13.52
N MET A 67 11.27 -10.57 13.26
CA MET A 67 11.44 -9.55 12.23
C MET A 67 11.33 -8.13 12.77
N HIS A 68 12.43 -7.36 12.67
CA HIS A 68 12.48 -5.94 13.04
C HIS A 68 11.43 -5.06 12.33
N GLY A 69 10.91 -5.48 11.16
CA GLY A 69 9.84 -4.79 10.45
C GLY A 69 8.45 -4.91 11.10
N PHE A 70 8.25 -5.91 11.96
CA PHE A 70 6.94 -6.24 12.55
C PHE A 70 6.90 -6.02 14.08
N GLU A 71 7.87 -5.31 14.66
CA GLU A 71 7.94 -5.04 16.11
C GLU A 71 6.82 -4.15 16.63
N THR A 72 6.19 -3.37 15.77
CA THR A 72 5.04 -2.52 16.11
C THR A 72 4.02 -2.59 14.99
N LEU A 73 2.74 -2.42 15.32
CA LEU A 73 1.66 -2.43 14.33
C LEU A 73 1.88 -1.38 13.22
N GLY A 74 2.37 -0.19 13.58
CA GLY A 74 2.66 0.88 12.62
C GLY A 74 3.81 0.52 11.67
N LYS A 75 4.91 -0.04 12.18
CA LYS A 75 6.01 -0.52 11.33
C LYS A 75 5.54 -1.68 10.44
N GLY A 76 4.78 -2.63 11.00
CA GLY A 76 4.25 -3.78 10.26
C GLY A 76 3.35 -3.39 9.09
N PHE A 77 2.52 -2.36 9.25
CA PHE A 77 1.71 -1.81 8.16
C PHE A 77 2.57 -1.22 7.03
N ILE A 78 3.58 -0.41 7.37
CA ILE A 78 4.52 0.16 6.39
C ILE A 78 5.32 -0.94 5.69
N THR A 79 5.80 -1.94 6.46
CA THR A 79 6.51 -3.09 5.92
C THR A 79 5.65 -3.89 4.95
N LEU A 80 4.36 -4.08 5.24
CA LEU A 80 3.43 -4.72 4.29
C LEU A 80 3.28 -3.92 2.99
N ILE A 81 3.18 -2.59 3.07
CA ILE A 81 3.17 -1.72 1.87
C ILE A 81 4.47 -1.88 1.08
N HIS A 82 5.62 -1.90 1.75
CA HIS A 82 6.92 -2.16 1.11
C HIS A 82 7.07 -3.58 0.57
N THR A 83 6.27 -4.53 1.05
CA THR A 83 6.30 -5.91 0.54
C THR A 83 5.65 -6.02 -0.84
N ILE A 84 4.67 -5.16 -1.16
CA ILE A 84 3.98 -5.13 -2.45
C ILE A 84 4.95 -4.98 -3.64
N PRO A 85 5.91 -4.03 -3.65
CA PRO A 85 6.94 -3.93 -4.69
C PRO A 85 8.10 -4.92 -4.52
N GLY A 86 8.07 -5.80 -3.51
CA GLY A 86 9.13 -6.79 -3.25
C GLY A 86 10.25 -6.34 -2.30
N GLY A 87 10.01 -5.32 -1.46
CA GLY A 87 11.04 -4.72 -0.61
C GLY A 87 11.36 -5.44 0.71
N VAL A 88 10.79 -6.63 0.97
CA VAL A 88 11.03 -7.36 2.24
C VAL A 88 12.02 -8.50 2.05
N ASN A 89 13.07 -8.48 2.87
CA ASN A 89 14.06 -9.53 2.93
C ASN A 89 13.68 -10.59 3.96
N TYR A 90 13.20 -11.75 3.48
CA TYR A 90 12.82 -12.89 4.34
C TYR A 90 14.01 -13.74 4.81
N ASN A 91 15.22 -13.45 4.34
CA ASN A 91 16.41 -14.27 4.61
C ASN A 91 16.75 -14.37 6.11
N ASN A 92 16.42 -13.32 6.88
CA ASN A 92 16.57 -13.35 8.33
C ASN A 92 15.60 -14.31 9.01
N TYR A 93 14.37 -14.43 8.52
CA TYR A 93 13.38 -15.36 9.08
C TYR A 93 13.74 -16.82 8.78
N ASP A 94 14.15 -17.11 7.55
CA ASP A 94 14.53 -18.46 7.13
C ASP A 94 15.79 -18.95 7.87
N SER A 95 16.68 -18.02 8.28
CA SER A 95 17.86 -18.33 9.08
C SER A 95 17.54 -18.75 10.51
N TYR A 96 16.51 -18.17 11.14
CA TYR A 96 16.08 -18.53 12.50
C TYR A 96 15.16 -19.76 12.53
N HIS A 97 14.49 -20.09 11.43
CA HIS A 97 13.51 -21.16 11.36
C HIS A 97 13.79 -22.12 10.20
N THR A 98 14.89 -22.86 10.31
CA THR A 98 15.40 -23.81 9.30
C THR A 98 14.45 -24.97 8.98
N LEU A 99 13.43 -25.22 9.82
CA LEU A 99 12.44 -26.29 9.67
C LEU A 99 11.00 -25.80 9.48
N SER A 100 10.74 -24.49 9.59
CA SER A 100 9.39 -23.92 9.50
C SER A 100 9.25 -23.04 8.26
N ASN A 101 8.60 -23.56 7.22
CA ASN A 101 8.26 -22.83 5.98
C ASN A 101 7.19 -21.73 6.17
N PHE A 102 6.91 -21.35 7.42
CA PHE A 102 5.83 -20.43 7.74
C PHE A 102 6.07 -19.02 7.18
N GLY A 103 7.33 -18.58 7.08
CA GLY A 103 7.70 -17.30 6.46
C GLY A 103 7.43 -17.28 4.96
N THR A 104 7.77 -18.35 4.25
CA THR A 104 7.48 -18.53 2.83
C THR A 104 5.97 -18.65 2.56
N ILE A 105 5.25 -19.39 3.40
CA ILE A 105 3.78 -19.54 3.29
C ILE A 105 3.09 -18.21 3.59
N TRP A 106 3.56 -17.45 4.59
CA TRP A 106 3.05 -16.11 4.90
C TRP A 106 3.34 -15.11 3.79
N SER A 107 4.53 -15.16 3.20
CA SER A 107 4.87 -14.37 2.01
C SER A 107 3.91 -14.72 0.85
N LEU A 108 3.73 -16.00 0.55
CA LEU A 108 2.94 -16.43 -0.60
C LEU A 108 1.43 -16.23 -0.41
N LEU A 109 0.89 -16.55 0.77
CA LEU A 109 -0.53 -16.39 1.07
C LEU A 109 -0.86 -14.97 1.50
N GLY A 110 -0.14 -14.40 2.45
CA GLY A 110 -0.42 -13.05 2.98
C GLY A 110 -0.13 -11.96 1.96
N VAL A 111 1.08 -11.93 1.40
CA VAL A 111 1.44 -10.91 0.38
C VAL A 111 0.74 -11.22 -0.94
N GLY A 112 0.67 -12.49 -1.35
CA GLY A 112 -0.01 -12.88 -2.58
C GLY A 112 -1.50 -12.52 -2.59
N THR A 113 -2.25 -12.82 -1.52
CA THR A 113 -3.68 -12.42 -1.47
C THR A 113 -3.87 -10.92 -1.42
N VAL A 114 -3.03 -10.17 -0.68
CA VAL A 114 -3.06 -8.71 -0.65
C VAL A 114 -2.75 -8.13 -2.04
N PHE A 115 -1.78 -8.69 -2.77
CA PHE A 115 -1.40 -8.27 -4.11
C PHE A 115 -2.51 -8.54 -5.14
N PHE A 116 -3.10 -9.74 -5.13
CA PHE A 116 -4.21 -10.08 -6.03
C PHE A 116 -5.48 -9.29 -5.71
N LEU A 117 -5.77 -9.03 -4.42
CA LEU A 117 -6.88 -8.15 -4.02
C LEU A 117 -6.63 -6.72 -4.48
N LEU A 118 -5.41 -6.19 -4.33
CA LEU A 118 -5.04 -4.87 -4.83
C LEU A 118 -5.26 -4.75 -6.34
N ILE A 119 -4.74 -5.68 -7.12
CA ILE A 119 -4.90 -5.68 -8.58
C ILE A 119 -6.37 -5.78 -8.94
N ARG A 120 -7.11 -6.72 -8.33
CA ARG A 120 -8.51 -6.94 -8.66
C ARG A 120 -9.37 -5.73 -8.31
N VAL A 121 -9.20 -5.17 -7.12
CA VAL A 121 -10.10 -4.11 -6.66
C VAL A 121 -9.74 -2.76 -7.29
N VAL A 122 -8.48 -2.51 -7.67
CA VAL A 122 -8.05 -1.25 -8.31
C VAL A 122 -8.20 -1.30 -9.83
N PHE A 123 -7.78 -2.37 -10.51
CA PHE A 123 -7.81 -2.40 -11.99
C PHE A 123 -9.19 -2.79 -12.56
N LEU A 124 -9.91 -3.75 -11.95
CA LEU A 124 -11.21 -4.19 -12.47
C LEU A 124 -12.38 -3.27 -12.10
N ASN A 125 -12.25 -2.39 -11.10
CA ASN A 125 -13.28 -1.37 -10.82
C ASN A 125 -13.05 -0.04 -11.57
N VAL A 126 -11.94 0.08 -12.28
CA VAL A 126 -11.61 1.26 -13.10
C VAL A 126 -11.96 1.03 -14.58
N TYR A 127 -12.14 -0.22 -14.99
CA TYR A 127 -12.75 -0.62 -16.27
C TYR A 127 -14.25 -0.87 -16.11
#